data_AF-A0A976GZY0-F1
#
_entry.id   AF-A0A976GZY0-F1
#
_cell.length_a   1.000
_cell.length_b   1.000
_cell.length_c   1.000
_cell.angle_alpha   90.00
_cell.angle_beta   90.00
_cell.angle_gamma   90.00
#
_symmetry.space_group_name_H-M   'P 1'
#
loop_
_entity.id
_entity.type
_entity.pdbx_description
1 polymer ?
#
loop_
_entity_poly.entity_id
_entity_poly.type
_entity_poly.pdbx_seq_one_letter_code
_entity_poly.pdbx_strand_id
1 'polypeptide(L)'
;MQARNTPSIMKPQLHHPISFLAVIALHCTVAAQEPPRRGIHNPQEPWAFRVVLDSRPRILVAAFDDSLWAAWDTQRCRLFQVWKPGDQGVKFQGAVFNGEHGPQPVSDGQRLHQEPAEPAWFVQDQGKGAPAVVRYRGHRTGTPGELHFSYEVILADGKTVISIEETPAFVGGTAPSLSRTFVIQGLPKGKQMALQLSGDATTWSLQGPAGELVDRNQQRFLIIQNNGKATLTGTWKNL
;
A
#
# COMPACT_ATOMS: atom_id res chain seq x y z
N MET A 1 -11.41 37.95 -96.67
CA MET A 1 -10.04 37.61 -97.09
C MET A 1 -9.12 37.88 -95.91
N GLN A 2 -8.50 36.83 -95.35
CA GLN A 2 -7.26 36.73 -94.53
C GLN A 2 -6.88 37.88 -93.57
N ALA A 3 -6.30 37.70 -92.38
CA ALA A 3 -5.86 36.63 -91.49
C ALA A 3 -5.28 37.42 -90.26
N ARG A 4 -5.17 36.96 -89.01
CA ARG A 4 -4.33 35.89 -88.45
C ARG A 4 -4.57 35.85 -86.93
N ASN A 5 -4.52 34.65 -86.36
CA ASN A 5 -4.27 34.37 -84.94
C ASN A 5 -2.88 34.92 -84.54
N THR A 6 -2.53 35.13 -83.26
CA THR A 6 -2.05 34.15 -82.24
C THR A 6 -1.59 34.95 -80.96
N PRO A 7 -1.13 34.36 -79.82
CA PRO A 7 -1.94 34.12 -78.60
C PRO A 7 -1.27 34.58 -77.26
N SER A 8 -1.79 34.06 -76.13
CA SER A 8 -1.15 33.89 -74.79
C SER A 8 -1.34 35.09 -73.83
N ILE A 9 -1.67 34.96 -72.54
CA ILE A 9 -1.18 34.05 -71.49
C ILE A 9 -2.27 33.86 -70.40
N MET A 10 -2.59 32.61 -70.05
CA MET A 10 -3.31 32.24 -68.83
C MET A 10 -2.40 32.42 -67.60
N LYS A 11 -2.88 33.12 -66.56
CA LYS A 11 -2.29 33.09 -65.23
C LYS A 11 -3.07 32.08 -64.36
N PRO A 12 -2.41 31.11 -63.70
CA PRO A 12 -3.09 30.25 -62.72
C PRO A 12 -3.24 31.02 -61.40
N GLN A 13 -4.48 31.16 -60.92
CA GLN A 13 -4.75 31.64 -59.56
C GLN A 13 -4.70 30.45 -58.60
N LEU A 14 -3.73 30.49 -57.71
CA LEU A 14 -3.39 29.45 -56.74
C LEU A 14 -4.42 29.46 -55.59
N HIS A 15 -5.41 28.58 -55.61
CA HIS A 15 -6.26 28.37 -54.43
C HIS A 15 -5.49 27.57 -53.39
N HIS A 16 -5.13 28.24 -52.30
CA HIS A 16 -4.51 27.64 -51.12
C HIS A 16 -5.55 26.78 -50.38
N PRO A 17 -5.32 25.48 -50.14
CA PRO A 17 -6.13 24.76 -49.17
C PRO A 17 -5.73 25.22 -47.76
N ILE A 18 -6.70 25.77 -47.03
CA ILE A 18 -6.58 26.08 -45.61
C ILE A 18 -6.44 24.75 -44.86
N SER A 19 -5.20 24.37 -44.55
CA SER A 19 -4.91 23.26 -43.65
C SER A 19 -5.25 23.68 -42.22
N PHE A 20 -6.41 23.24 -41.72
CA PHE A 20 -6.71 23.25 -40.29
C PHE A 20 -5.82 22.22 -39.59
N LEU A 21 -4.70 22.67 -39.02
CA LEU A 21 -3.91 21.86 -38.10
C LEU A 21 -4.64 21.82 -36.75
N ALA A 22 -5.41 20.77 -36.49
CA ALA A 22 -5.96 20.51 -35.17
C ALA A 22 -4.83 20.06 -34.25
N VAL A 23 -4.31 20.98 -33.44
CA VAL A 23 -3.42 20.65 -32.32
C VAL A 23 -4.27 19.96 -31.26
N ILE A 24 -4.28 18.62 -31.28
CA ILE A 24 -4.83 17.82 -30.18
C ILE A 24 -3.85 17.98 -29.02
N ALA A 25 -4.15 18.92 -28.12
CA ALA A 25 -3.51 18.99 -26.81
C ALA A 25 -3.89 17.71 -26.06
N LEU A 26 -2.99 16.72 -26.08
CA LEU A 26 -3.07 15.52 -25.26
C LEU A 26 -2.93 15.96 -23.80
N HIS A 27 -4.08 16.30 -23.19
CA HIS A 27 -4.18 16.55 -21.76
C HIS A 27 -3.89 15.23 -21.05
N CYS A 28 -2.63 15.03 -20.69
CA CYS A 28 -2.23 14.00 -19.76
C CYS A 28 -2.79 14.42 -18.39
N THR A 29 -4.04 14.05 -18.14
CA THR A 29 -4.62 14.14 -16.80
C THR A 29 -3.87 13.13 -15.95
N VAL A 30 -2.84 13.60 -15.26
CA VAL A 30 -2.39 12.96 -14.03
C VAL A 30 -3.63 12.95 -13.14
N ALA A 31 -4.23 11.78 -12.98
CA ALA A 31 -5.27 11.58 -11.98
C ALA A 31 -4.65 11.88 -10.63
N ALA A 32 -4.93 13.07 -10.10
CA ALA A 32 -4.64 13.38 -8.71
C ALA A 32 -5.35 12.32 -7.88
N GLN A 33 -4.58 11.48 -7.18
CA GLN A 33 -5.16 10.56 -6.21
C GLN A 33 -5.92 11.41 -5.19
N GLU A 34 -7.24 11.24 -5.12
CA GLU A 34 -8.03 11.86 -4.05
C GLU A 34 -7.38 11.49 -2.72
N PRO A 35 -7.15 12.47 -1.81
CA PRO A 35 -6.68 12.15 -0.48
C PRO A 35 -7.66 11.15 0.16
N PRO A 36 -7.18 10.19 0.98
CA PRO A 36 -8.05 9.23 1.64
C PRO A 36 -9.17 9.99 2.34
N ARG A 37 -10.42 9.69 1.94
CA ARG A 37 -11.60 10.35 2.51
C ARG A 37 -11.58 10.08 4.02
N ARG A 38 -11.84 11.12 4.83
CA ARG A 38 -12.11 10.97 6.27
C ARG A 38 -12.99 9.74 6.46
N GLY A 39 -12.58 8.85 7.36
CA GLY A 39 -13.27 7.61 7.69
C GLY A 39 -14.79 7.79 7.64
N ILE A 40 -15.40 7.10 6.69
CA ILE A 40 -16.85 6.98 6.63
C ILE A 40 -17.24 5.89 7.65
N HIS A 41 -18.43 6.09 8.24
CA HIS A 41 -19.12 5.26 9.23
C HIS A 41 -18.24 4.48 10.24
N ASN A 42 -17.21 5.13 10.79
CA ASN A 42 -16.61 4.66 12.04
C ASN A 42 -17.27 5.40 13.21
N PRO A 43 -18.27 4.80 13.90
CA PRO A 43 -18.86 5.41 15.09
C PRO A 43 -17.86 5.55 16.25
N GLN A 44 -16.64 5.02 16.10
CA GLN A 44 -15.64 4.94 17.16
C GLN A 44 -14.40 5.76 16.79
N GLU A 45 -14.37 7.01 17.23
CA GLU A 45 -13.14 7.78 17.32
C GLU A 45 -12.28 7.24 18.48
N PRO A 46 -10.95 7.13 18.33
CA PRO A 46 -10.15 7.53 17.16
C PRO A 46 -10.19 6.50 16.01
N TRP A 47 -10.05 6.95 14.75
CA TRP A 47 -9.97 6.08 13.57
C TRP A 47 -8.76 5.14 13.51
N ALA A 48 -7.73 5.38 14.34
CA ALA A 48 -6.60 4.50 14.55
C ALA A 48 -6.35 4.31 16.05
N PHE A 49 -6.27 3.06 16.51
CA PHE A 49 -6.19 2.73 17.94
C PHE A 49 -5.49 1.40 18.21
N ARG A 50 -5.04 1.20 19.46
CA ARG A 50 -4.49 -0.07 19.92
C ARG A 50 -5.53 -0.89 20.65
N VAL A 51 -5.56 -2.19 20.38
CA VAL A 51 -6.49 -3.13 21.03
C VAL A 51 -5.90 -4.54 21.09
N VAL A 52 -6.46 -5.38 21.94
CA VAL A 52 -6.37 -6.83 21.76
C VAL A 52 -7.42 -7.19 20.70
N LEU A 53 -7.01 -7.76 19.56
CA LEU A 53 -7.92 -8.10 18.47
C LEU A 53 -7.79 -9.58 18.13
N ASP A 54 -8.91 -10.30 18.06
CA ASP A 54 -8.94 -11.71 17.66
C ASP A 54 -7.93 -12.57 18.45
N SER A 55 -7.93 -12.38 19.77
CA SER A 55 -7.01 -13.02 20.73
C SER A 55 -5.52 -12.68 20.56
N ARG A 56 -5.18 -11.67 19.75
CA ARG A 56 -3.81 -11.17 19.62
C ARG A 56 -3.64 -9.85 20.36
N PRO A 57 -2.68 -9.74 21.30
CA PRO A 57 -2.38 -8.48 21.95
C PRO A 57 -1.55 -7.58 21.03
N ARG A 58 -1.43 -6.30 21.40
CA ARG A 58 -0.55 -5.32 20.73
C ARG A 58 -0.90 -5.11 19.25
N ILE A 59 -2.18 -5.19 18.90
CA ILE A 59 -2.65 -4.85 17.57
C ILE A 59 -2.92 -3.36 17.49
N LEU A 60 -2.55 -2.75 16.36
CA LEU A 60 -3.01 -1.42 15.98
C LEU A 60 -4.00 -1.56 14.84
N VAL A 61 -5.20 -1.04 15.02
CA VAL A 61 -6.27 -1.02 14.01
C VAL A 61 -6.33 0.38 13.40
N ALA A 62 -6.63 0.45 12.10
CA ALA A 62 -6.95 1.68 11.41
C ALA A 62 -8.13 1.47 10.44
N ALA A 63 -9.13 2.35 10.58
CA ALA A 63 -10.30 2.45 9.73
C ALA A 63 -10.01 3.40 8.55
N PHE A 64 -9.51 2.88 7.43
CA PHE A 64 -9.15 3.73 6.28
C PHE A 64 -10.34 4.09 5.40
N ASP A 65 -11.28 3.16 5.22
CA ASP A 65 -12.44 3.31 4.34
C ASP A 65 -13.57 2.36 4.77
N ASP A 66 -14.82 2.63 4.37
CA ASP A 66 -15.98 1.74 4.60
C ASP A 66 -15.80 0.34 3.99
N SER A 67 -14.93 0.22 3.00
CA SER A 67 -14.61 -1.05 2.35
C SER A 67 -13.35 -1.71 2.90
N LEU A 68 -12.56 -1.02 3.72
CA LEU A 68 -11.23 -1.49 4.13
C LEU A 68 -10.79 -0.96 5.50
N TRP A 69 -10.82 -1.84 6.48
CA TRP A 69 -10.10 -1.71 7.74
C TRP A 69 -8.89 -2.63 7.74
N ALA A 70 -7.83 -2.21 8.42
CA ALA A 70 -6.60 -2.97 8.51
C ALA A 70 -6.04 -2.94 9.93
N ALA A 71 -5.33 -4.01 10.27
CA ALA A 71 -4.70 -4.19 11.57
C ALA A 71 -3.24 -4.59 11.39
N TRP A 72 -2.37 -4.06 12.26
CA TRP A 72 -0.96 -4.38 12.34
C TRP A 72 -0.62 -5.04 13.66
N ASP A 73 0.17 -6.10 13.58
CA ASP A 73 0.81 -6.67 14.75
C ASP A 73 2.06 -5.85 15.08
N THR A 74 1.96 -4.98 16.09
CA THR A 74 3.07 -4.11 16.50
C THR A 74 4.18 -4.87 17.23
N GLN A 75 3.94 -6.10 17.69
CA GLN A 75 5.00 -6.93 18.23
C GLN A 75 5.89 -7.50 17.11
N ARG A 76 5.28 -7.76 15.94
CA ARG A 76 5.93 -8.39 14.78
C ARG A 76 6.18 -7.44 13.62
N CYS A 77 5.83 -6.17 13.78
CA CYS A 77 6.00 -5.09 12.80
C CYS A 77 5.46 -5.44 11.40
N ARG A 78 4.24 -5.98 11.33
CA ARG A 78 3.64 -6.43 10.07
C ARG A 78 2.13 -6.18 10.02
N LEU A 79 1.59 -6.17 8.80
CA LEU A 79 0.15 -6.31 8.58
C LEU A 79 -0.31 -7.63 9.20
N PHE A 80 -1.43 -7.61 9.91
CA PHE A 80 -2.03 -8.77 10.55
C PHE A 80 -3.30 -9.21 9.82
N GLN A 81 -4.20 -8.26 9.58
CA GLN A 81 -5.50 -8.53 8.98
C GLN A 81 -5.96 -7.34 8.13
N VAL A 82 -6.68 -7.62 7.05
CA VAL A 82 -7.49 -6.65 6.30
C VAL A 82 -8.90 -7.21 6.22
N TRP A 83 -9.90 -6.37 6.43
CA TRP A 83 -11.30 -6.78 6.36
C TRP A 83 -12.19 -5.62 5.92
N LYS A 84 -13.33 -5.97 5.31
CA LYS A 84 -14.43 -5.03 5.13
C LYS A 84 -15.21 -4.97 6.45
N PRO A 85 -15.36 -3.80 7.08
CA PRO A 85 -16.05 -3.68 8.36
C PRO A 85 -17.53 -4.10 8.24
N GLY A 86 -18.03 -4.77 9.29
CA GLY A 86 -19.46 -4.93 9.56
C GLY A 86 -20.04 -3.65 10.18
N ASP A 87 -21.09 -3.79 10.99
CA ASP A 87 -21.76 -2.65 11.62
C ASP A 87 -20.83 -1.89 12.59
N GLN A 88 -19.89 -2.59 13.23
CA GLN A 88 -18.99 -2.00 14.25
C GLN A 88 -17.53 -1.91 13.81
N GLY A 89 -17.12 -2.67 12.78
CA GLY A 89 -15.71 -2.85 12.39
C GLY A 89 -14.87 -3.63 13.41
N VAL A 90 -14.93 -3.25 14.70
CA VAL A 90 -14.43 -4.00 15.87
C VAL A 90 -15.52 -4.09 16.92
N LYS A 91 -15.85 -5.30 17.36
CA LYS A 91 -16.75 -5.51 18.51
C LYS A 91 -15.95 -5.33 19.80
N PHE A 92 -16.08 -4.16 20.42
CA PHE A 92 -15.47 -3.87 21.71
C PHE A 92 -16.25 -4.58 22.83
N GLN A 93 -15.68 -5.67 23.34
CA GLN A 93 -16.28 -6.52 24.36
C GLN A 93 -15.28 -6.80 25.48
N GLY A 94 -15.80 -7.18 26.64
CA GLY A 94 -15.03 -7.54 27.82
C GLY A 94 -14.92 -6.41 28.84
N ALA A 95 -14.41 -6.77 30.02
CA ALA A 95 -14.57 -5.98 31.25
C ALA A 95 -14.07 -4.53 31.15
N VAL A 96 -13.09 -4.26 30.29
CA VAL A 96 -12.55 -2.91 30.06
C VAL A 96 -13.52 -2.01 29.27
N PHE A 97 -14.35 -2.59 28.40
CA PHE A 97 -15.21 -1.84 27.48
C PHE A 97 -16.67 -1.81 27.91
N ASN A 98 -17.21 -2.92 28.40
CA ASN A 98 -18.64 -3.01 28.75
C ASN A 98 -18.89 -3.34 30.23
N GLY A 99 -17.85 -3.46 31.06
CA GLY A 99 -17.97 -3.81 32.48
C GLY A 99 -18.38 -5.26 32.74
N GLU A 100 -18.62 -6.04 31.69
CA GLU A 100 -19.01 -7.44 31.78
C GLU A 100 -17.79 -8.36 31.63
N HIS A 101 -17.78 -9.47 32.36
CA HIS A 101 -16.88 -10.56 32.02
C HIS A 101 -17.29 -11.11 30.64
N GLY A 102 -16.48 -10.81 29.63
CA GLY A 102 -16.79 -11.14 28.25
C GLY A 102 -15.52 -11.43 27.44
N PRO A 103 -15.69 -11.96 26.23
CA PRO A 103 -14.58 -12.25 25.33
C PRO A 103 -13.82 -10.97 24.98
N GLN A 104 -12.54 -11.13 24.64
CA GLN A 104 -11.71 -10.02 24.16
C GLN A 104 -12.27 -9.44 22.86
N PRO A 105 -11.93 -8.18 22.48
CA PRO A 105 -12.42 -7.59 21.25
C PRO A 105 -12.10 -8.43 20.01
N VAL A 106 -13.05 -8.46 19.08
CA VAL A 106 -12.97 -9.23 17.83
C VAL A 106 -13.24 -8.35 16.62
N SER A 107 -12.64 -8.69 15.49
CA SER A 107 -12.96 -8.04 14.22
C SER A 107 -14.42 -8.34 13.82
N ASP A 108 -15.09 -7.33 13.27
CA ASP A 108 -16.46 -7.42 12.78
C ASP A 108 -16.50 -7.20 11.28
N GLY A 109 -17.13 -8.12 10.55
CA GLY A 109 -17.30 -8.05 9.11
C GLY A 109 -16.58 -9.17 8.36
N GLN A 110 -16.24 -8.89 7.11
CA GLN A 110 -15.73 -9.88 6.17
C GLN A 110 -14.21 -9.78 6.06
N ARG A 111 -13.52 -10.82 6.55
CA ARG A 111 -12.07 -10.93 6.44
C ARG A 111 -11.65 -11.08 4.97
N LEU A 112 -10.78 -10.19 4.53
CA LEU A 112 -10.20 -10.19 3.18
C LEU A 112 -8.79 -10.81 3.17
N HIS A 113 -8.09 -10.71 4.31
CA HIS A 113 -6.69 -11.10 4.45
C HIS A 113 -6.40 -11.45 5.90
N GLN A 114 -5.61 -12.49 6.15
CA GLN A 114 -4.99 -12.68 7.45
C GLN A 114 -3.62 -13.33 7.28
N GLU A 115 -2.56 -12.69 7.79
CA GLU A 115 -1.22 -13.27 7.72
C GLU A 115 -1.10 -14.54 8.59
N PRO A 116 -0.89 -15.73 8.00
CA PRO A 116 -0.91 -16.99 8.74
C PRO A 116 0.46 -17.37 9.36
N ALA A 117 1.57 -16.82 8.86
CA ALA A 117 2.91 -17.38 9.13
C ALA A 117 3.76 -16.50 10.05
N GLU A 118 4.36 -17.06 11.09
CA GLU A 118 5.41 -16.40 11.89
C GLU A 118 6.74 -17.14 11.68
N PRO A 119 7.90 -16.45 11.64
CA PRO A 119 8.12 -15.00 11.75
C PRO A 119 7.87 -14.25 10.43
N ALA A 120 7.64 -12.93 10.51
CA ALA A 120 7.30 -12.11 9.35
C ALA A 120 8.52 -11.55 8.61
N TRP A 121 9.57 -11.19 9.36
CA TRP A 121 10.77 -10.56 8.83
C TRP A 121 11.95 -11.53 8.90
N PHE A 122 12.75 -11.53 7.84
CA PHE A 122 13.96 -12.32 7.72
C PHE A 122 15.11 -11.43 7.27
N VAL A 123 16.31 -11.73 7.75
CA VAL A 123 17.56 -11.17 7.25
C VAL A 123 18.28 -12.27 6.48
N GLN A 124 18.78 -11.98 5.28
CA GLN A 124 19.67 -12.93 4.62
C GLN A 124 21.11 -12.54 4.85
N ASP A 125 21.90 -13.52 5.28
CA ASP A 125 23.35 -13.44 5.26
C ASP A 125 23.90 -14.61 4.46
N GLN A 126 24.76 -14.33 3.47
CA GLN A 126 25.46 -15.34 2.68
C GLN A 126 24.54 -16.46 2.11
N GLY A 127 23.32 -16.11 1.70
CA GLY A 127 22.36 -17.06 1.10
C GLY A 127 21.52 -17.89 2.08
N LYS A 128 21.65 -17.68 3.41
CA LYS A 128 20.77 -18.27 4.43
C LYS A 128 19.89 -17.20 5.06
N GLY A 129 18.57 -17.41 5.05
CA GLY A 129 17.60 -16.55 5.72
C GLY A 129 17.41 -16.95 7.17
N ALA A 130 17.56 -16.01 8.11
CA ALA A 130 17.24 -16.19 9.52
C ALA A 130 16.12 -15.21 9.92
N PRO A 131 15.25 -15.56 10.88
CA PRO A 131 14.29 -14.62 11.45
C PRO A 131 14.97 -13.35 11.95
N ALA A 132 14.42 -12.19 11.58
CA ALA A 132 14.96 -10.91 12.00
C ALA A 132 14.44 -10.53 13.41
N VAL A 133 15.27 -9.84 14.18
CA VAL A 133 14.80 -9.16 15.40
C VAL A 133 14.23 -7.82 14.99
N VAL A 134 12.93 -7.64 15.19
CA VAL A 134 12.23 -6.39 14.86
C VAL A 134 11.72 -5.69 16.11
N ARG A 135 11.73 -4.36 16.09
CA ARG A 135 11.23 -3.53 17.18
C ARG A 135 10.30 -2.47 16.65
N TYR A 136 9.15 -2.36 17.28
CA TYR A 136 8.24 -1.27 17.06
C TYR A 136 8.65 -0.05 17.89
N ARG A 137 8.83 1.09 17.23
CA ARG A 137 9.25 2.35 17.84
C ARG A 137 8.11 3.33 18.07
N GLY A 138 6.96 3.11 17.44
CA GLY A 138 5.78 3.92 17.62
C GLY A 138 5.01 4.13 16.32
N HIS A 139 3.90 4.83 16.42
CA HIS A 139 3.15 5.32 15.27
C HIS A 139 2.81 6.79 15.48
N ARG A 140 2.54 7.48 14.39
CA ARG A 140 1.98 8.83 14.38
C ARG A 140 0.82 8.89 13.40
N THR A 141 -0.21 9.62 13.79
CA THR A 141 -1.30 10.00 12.91
C THR A 141 -1.14 11.46 12.53
N GLY A 142 -1.36 11.79 11.26
CA GLY A 142 -1.34 13.16 10.76
C GLY A 142 -2.74 13.67 10.48
N THR A 143 -2.96 14.12 9.24
CA THR A 143 -4.31 14.35 8.73
C THR A 143 -5.13 13.03 8.73
N PRO A 144 -6.48 13.07 8.75
CA PRO A 144 -7.27 11.83 8.72
C PRO A 144 -6.87 10.92 7.55
N GLY A 145 -6.66 9.63 7.83
CA GLY A 145 -6.15 8.65 6.86
C GLY A 145 -4.61 8.58 6.76
N GLU A 146 -3.89 9.51 7.38
CA GLU A 146 -2.43 9.52 7.44
C GLU A 146 -1.93 8.79 8.68
N LEU A 147 -1.38 7.59 8.48
CA LEU A 147 -0.77 6.76 9.52
C LEU A 147 0.66 6.45 9.13
N HIS A 148 1.59 6.61 10.07
CA HIS A 148 2.97 6.20 9.90
C HIS A 148 3.39 5.31 11.05
N PHE A 149 4.07 4.22 10.73
CA PHE A 149 4.72 3.35 11.70
C PHE A 149 6.24 3.51 11.62
N SER A 150 6.89 3.44 12.76
CA SER A 150 8.35 3.37 12.85
C SER A 150 8.78 2.02 13.40
N TYR A 151 9.63 1.32 12.65
CA TYR A 151 10.21 0.04 13.02
C TYR A 151 11.74 0.10 12.96
N GLU A 152 12.37 -0.79 13.72
CA GLU A 152 13.78 -1.14 13.59
C GLU A 152 13.90 -2.62 13.26
N VAL A 153 14.81 -2.95 12.35
CA VAL A 153 15.25 -4.32 12.09
C VAL A 153 16.72 -4.43 12.46
N ILE A 154 17.05 -5.40 13.31
CA ILE A 154 18.42 -5.65 13.75
C ILE A 154 18.96 -6.82 12.94
N LEU A 155 20.10 -6.61 12.27
CA LEU A 155 20.76 -7.68 11.51
C LEU A 155 21.36 -8.74 12.44
N ALA A 156 21.72 -9.87 11.85
CA ALA A 156 22.31 -11.01 12.56
C ALA A 156 23.60 -10.67 13.33
N ASP A 157 24.29 -9.57 13.00
CA ASP A 157 25.46 -9.08 13.74
C ASP A 157 25.12 -8.45 15.11
N GLY A 158 23.83 -8.24 15.39
CA GLY A 158 23.33 -7.64 16.63
C GLY A 158 23.64 -6.15 16.82
N LYS A 159 24.33 -5.52 15.86
CA LYS A 159 24.83 -4.12 15.96
C LYS A 159 24.22 -3.22 14.90
N THR A 160 24.00 -3.74 13.70
CA THR A 160 23.43 -2.97 12.60
C THR A 160 21.92 -2.87 12.78
N VAL A 161 21.44 -1.63 12.90
CA VAL A 161 20.03 -1.29 13.04
C VAL A 161 19.57 -0.60 11.76
N ILE A 162 18.53 -1.14 11.15
CA ILE A 162 17.89 -0.60 9.95
C ILE A 162 16.58 0.04 10.37
N SER A 163 16.40 1.30 10.00
CA SER A 163 15.15 2.03 10.24
C SER A 163 14.19 1.79 9.08
N ILE A 164 12.92 1.53 9.42
CA ILE A 164 11.84 1.41 8.45
C ILE A 164 10.71 2.33 8.90
N GLU A 165 10.32 3.28 8.04
CA GLU A 165 9.03 3.96 8.15
C GLU A 165 8.04 3.26 7.21
N GLU A 166 6.87 2.87 7.73
CA GLU A 166 5.77 2.34 6.91
C GLU A 166 4.59 3.32 6.93
N THR A 167 4.15 3.75 5.74
CA THR A 167 2.97 4.59 5.54
C THR A 167 1.93 3.80 4.73
N PRO A 168 0.92 3.20 5.37
CA PRO A 168 -0.22 2.64 4.66
C PRO A 168 -1.17 3.71 4.12
N ALA A 169 -1.84 3.38 3.02
CA ALA A 169 -2.96 4.17 2.51
C ALA A 169 -3.94 3.27 1.74
N PHE A 170 -5.23 3.52 1.94
CA PHE A 170 -6.28 2.95 1.10
C PHE A 170 -6.09 3.40 -0.35
N VAL A 171 -6.33 2.47 -1.27
CA VAL A 171 -6.32 2.73 -2.71
C VAL A 171 -7.74 2.55 -3.22
N GLY A 172 -8.35 3.66 -3.63
CA GLY A 172 -9.69 3.67 -4.19
C GLY A 172 -9.79 2.85 -5.49
N GLY A 173 -10.98 2.32 -5.76
CA GLY A 173 -11.26 1.49 -6.93
C GLY A 173 -12.46 0.57 -6.69
N THR A 174 -12.63 -0.41 -7.58
CA THR A 174 -13.71 -1.41 -7.46
C THR A 174 -13.39 -2.54 -6.49
N ALA A 175 -12.11 -2.76 -6.20
CA ALA A 175 -11.62 -3.81 -5.33
C ALA A 175 -10.86 -3.23 -4.12
N PRO A 176 -11.11 -3.71 -2.89
CA PRO A 176 -10.44 -3.23 -1.69
C PRO A 176 -8.94 -3.43 -1.84
N SER A 177 -8.20 -2.32 -1.70
CA SER A 177 -6.76 -2.28 -1.96
C SER A 177 -6.06 -1.43 -0.91
N LEU A 178 -4.93 -1.94 -0.43
CA LEU A 178 -4.08 -1.27 0.56
C LEU A 178 -2.68 -1.12 -0.02
N SER A 179 -2.24 0.12 -0.16
CA SER A 179 -0.85 0.45 -0.42
C SER A 179 -0.09 0.58 0.90
N ARG A 180 1.15 0.13 0.92
CA ARG A 180 2.09 0.22 2.04
C ARG A 180 3.41 0.74 1.48
N THR A 181 3.71 2.00 1.75
CA THR A 181 5.01 2.59 1.40
C THR A 181 5.98 2.35 2.53
N PHE A 182 7.12 1.74 2.22
CA PHE A 182 8.25 1.57 3.11
C PHE A 182 9.37 2.54 2.73
N VAL A 183 9.92 3.25 3.69
CA VAL A 183 11.16 4.03 3.56
C VAL A 183 12.23 3.36 4.41
N ILE A 184 13.28 2.86 3.76
CA ILE A 184 14.34 2.07 4.37
C ILE A 184 15.62 2.88 4.47
N GLN A 185 16.23 2.90 5.67
CA GLN A 185 17.47 3.60 5.94
C GLN A 185 18.42 2.74 6.78
N GLY A 186 19.71 2.76 6.43
CA GLY A 186 20.75 2.03 7.16
C GLY A 186 20.99 0.59 6.70
N LEU A 187 20.37 0.14 5.60
CA LEU A 187 20.67 -1.17 5.01
C LEU A 187 22.07 -1.16 4.38
N PRO A 188 23.02 -2.01 4.84
CA PRO A 188 24.36 -2.09 4.26
C PRO A 188 24.34 -2.64 2.83
N LYS A 189 25.27 -2.18 1.99
CA LYS A 189 25.41 -2.65 0.62
C LYS A 189 25.62 -4.18 0.59
N GLY A 190 24.86 -4.87 -0.25
CA GLY A 190 24.94 -6.33 -0.43
C GLY A 190 24.24 -7.15 0.66
N LYS A 191 23.63 -6.51 1.67
CA LYS A 191 22.72 -7.18 2.61
C LYS A 191 21.27 -7.02 2.12
N GLN A 192 20.41 -7.92 2.56
CA GLN A 192 18.99 -7.87 2.23
C GLN A 192 18.12 -8.32 3.40
N MET A 193 16.91 -7.79 3.43
CA MET A 193 15.84 -8.22 4.31
C MET A 193 14.68 -8.76 3.48
N ALA A 194 13.85 -9.60 4.07
CA ALA A 194 12.64 -10.09 3.46
C ALA A 194 11.48 -9.91 4.43
N LEU A 195 10.38 -9.32 3.95
CA LEU A 195 9.09 -9.38 4.60
C LEU A 195 8.27 -10.46 3.91
N GLN A 196 7.89 -11.51 4.64
CA GLN A 196 6.94 -12.49 4.15
C GLN A 196 5.55 -11.87 4.04
N LEU A 197 4.89 -12.10 2.91
CA LEU A 197 3.53 -11.66 2.61
C LEU A 197 2.62 -12.88 2.52
N SER A 198 1.37 -12.74 2.92
CA SER A 198 0.36 -13.78 2.71
C SER A 198 0.06 -13.92 1.22
N GLY A 199 -0.37 -15.13 0.83
CA GLY A 199 -0.93 -15.38 -0.49
C GLY A 199 -2.37 -14.90 -0.70
N ASP A 200 -3.03 -14.32 0.31
CA ASP A 200 -4.49 -14.06 0.26
C ASP A 200 -4.87 -12.91 -0.68
N ALA A 201 -3.94 -11.99 -0.96
CA ALA A 201 -4.20 -10.93 -1.93
C ALA A 201 -4.30 -11.52 -3.34
N THR A 202 -5.33 -11.10 -4.07
CA THR A 202 -5.53 -11.53 -5.46
C THR A 202 -4.41 -11.02 -6.36
N THR A 203 -3.95 -9.80 -6.12
CA THR A 203 -2.77 -9.26 -6.76
C THR A 203 -1.87 -8.57 -5.75
N TRP A 204 -0.57 -8.70 -5.98
CA TRP A 204 0.45 -7.91 -5.34
C TRP A 204 1.19 -7.14 -6.43
N SER A 205 1.36 -5.84 -6.26
CA SER A 205 2.20 -5.01 -7.13
C SER A 205 3.22 -4.26 -6.29
N LEU A 206 4.36 -3.98 -6.89
CA LEU A 206 5.46 -3.28 -6.25
C LEU A 206 5.95 -2.16 -7.14
N GLN A 207 6.22 -1.02 -6.52
CA GLN A 207 6.85 0.14 -7.16
C GLN A 207 8.02 0.62 -6.32
N GLY A 208 9.02 1.22 -6.97
CA GLY A 208 10.18 1.80 -6.30
C GLY A 208 11.40 0.88 -6.28
N PRO A 209 12.62 1.45 -6.18
CA PRO A 209 13.87 0.72 -6.39
C PRO A 209 14.38 -0.04 -5.15
N ALA A 210 13.75 0.13 -3.99
CA ALA A 210 14.28 -0.41 -2.73
C ALA A 210 14.10 -1.93 -2.60
N GLY A 211 13.18 -2.54 -3.36
CA GLY A 211 12.92 -3.96 -3.28
C GLY A 211 12.31 -4.59 -4.52
N GLU A 212 12.07 -5.89 -4.42
CA GLU A 212 11.46 -6.74 -5.44
C GLU A 212 10.47 -7.73 -4.79
N LEU A 213 9.47 -8.18 -5.56
CA LEU A 213 8.59 -9.27 -5.14
C LEU A 213 9.16 -10.60 -5.64
N VAL A 214 9.30 -11.57 -4.74
CA VAL A 214 9.84 -12.89 -5.07
C VAL A 214 8.95 -13.97 -4.46
N ASP A 215 8.57 -14.95 -5.28
CA ASP A 215 7.89 -16.16 -4.84
C ASP A 215 8.91 -17.30 -4.64
N ARG A 216 8.92 -17.91 -3.46
CA ARG A 216 9.79 -19.06 -3.12
C ARG A 216 8.98 -20.07 -2.31
N ASN A 217 8.99 -21.33 -2.71
CA ASN A 217 8.33 -22.42 -1.96
C ASN A 217 6.87 -22.10 -1.60
N GLN A 218 6.08 -21.59 -2.55
CA GLN A 218 4.68 -21.17 -2.37
C GLN A 218 4.47 -20.01 -1.37
N GLN A 219 5.54 -19.34 -0.94
CA GLN A 219 5.50 -18.15 -0.12
C GLN A 219 5.94 -16.94 -0.93
N ARG A 220 5.30 -15.80 -0.70
CA ARG A 220 5.65 -14.53 -1.34
C ARG A 220 6.44 -13.66 -0.37
N PHE A 221 7.46 -12.99 -0.87
CA PHE A 221 8.29 -12.08 -0.11
C PHE A 221 8.43 -10.74 -0.81
N LEU A 222 8.40 -9.66 -0.03
CA LEU A 222 9.02 -8.40 -0.41
C LEU A 222 10.49 -8.47 0.02
N ILE A 223 11.41 -8.61 -0.95
CA ILE A 223 12.85 -8.58 -0.70
C ILE A 223 13.32 -7.14 -0.80
N ILE A 224 13.96 -6.62 0.25
CA ILE A 224 14.50 -5.27 0.34
C ILE A 224 16.02 -5.36 0.25
N GLN A 225 16.59 -4.73 -0.76
CA GLN A 225 18.02 -4.82 -1.10
C GLN A 225 18.72 -3.45 -1.12
N ASN A 226 17.95 -2.36 -1.14
CA ASN A 226 18.49 -1.01 -1.15
C ASN A 226 17.80 -0.13 -0.11
N ASN A 227 18.50 0.92 0.32
CA ASN A 227 17.88 2.05 1.01
C ASN A 227 16.94 2.80 0.04
N GLY A 228 15.98 3.54 0.59
CA GLY A 228 15.02 4.31 -0.19
C GLY A 228 13.61 3.77 -0.08
N LYS A 229 12.79 4.00 -1.12
CA LYS A 229 11.36 3.76 -1.10
C LYS A 229 10.95 2.49 -1.86
N ALA A 230 10.08 1.69 -1.25
CA ALA A 230 9.32 0.63 -1.89
C ALA A 230 7.84 0.78 -1.54
N THR A 231 6.95 0.76 -2.53
CA THR A 231 5.49 0.80 -2.32
C THR A 231 4.89 -0.52 -2.75
N LEU A 232 4.40 -1.29 -1.79
CA LEU A 232 3.71 -2.54 -2.00
C LEU A 232 2.19 -2.29 -1.99
N THR A 233 1.47 -2.75 -3.01
CA THR A 233 0.01 -2.69 -3.03
C THR A 233 -0.56 -4.09 -3.13
N GLY A 234 -1.39 -4.45 -2.14
CA GLY A 234 -2.21 -5.65 -2.17
C GLY A 234 -3.65 -5.30 -2.54
N THR A 235 -4.26 -6.10 -3.41
CA THR A 235 -5.67 -5.98 -3.79
C THR A 235 -6.38 -7.30 -3.52
N TRP A 236 -7.53 -7.23 -2.87
CA TRP A 236 -8.36 -8.38 -2.53
C TRP A 236 -9.65 -8.39 -3.33
N LYS A 237 -10.19 -9.58 -3.58
CA LYS A 237 -11.52 -9.71 -4.18
C LYS A 237 -12.57 -9.29 -3.16
N ASN A 238 -13.61 -8.61 -3.63
CA ASN A 238 -14.88 -8.61 -2.93
C ASN A 238 -15.42 -10.04 -2.99
N LEU A 239 -15.52 -10.70 -1.83
CA LEU A 239 -16.13 -12.01 -1.71
C LEU A 239 -17.65 -11.87 -1.62
#